data_AF-A0A2P6WJJ7-F1
#
_entry.id   AF-A0A2P6WJJ7-F1
#
_cell.length_a   1.000
_cell.length_b   1.000
_cell.length_c   1.000
_cell.angle_alpha   90.00
_cell.angle_beta   90.00
_cell.angle_gamma   90.00
#
_symmetry.space_group_name_H-M   'P 1'
#
loop_
_entity.id
_entity.type
_entity.pdbx_description
1 polymer ?
#
loop_
_entity_poly.entity_id
_entity_poly.type
_entity_poly.pdbx_seq_one_letter_code
_entity_poly.pdbx_strand_id
1 'polypeptide(L)'
;MHIQRSCSATIEFTFLKFLVFLAVKENVAHMKKAGLVSSIFSLGLLLFILGCGHPTTLVSMSVTPATATVGPVGAVIPVQYTAYGNFIHPTETRDISSQVTWTSSVPMIATVSSTGLATPTGTACGTTTITAMADKKLIGGVHTTSSATLVATATFTVADSNVPGCPSN
;
A
#
# COMPACT_ATOMS: atom_id res chain seq x y z
N MET A 1 -3.50 -10.02 6.20
CA MET A 1 -4.14 -10.95 5.25
C MET A 1 -5.56 -11.36 5.69
N HIS A 2 -6.32 -10.48 6.36
CA HIS A 2 -7.61 -10.81 7.02
C HIS A 2 -8.84 -10.16 6.36
N ILE A 3 -8.63 -9.21 5.43
CA ILE A 3 -9.69 -8.38 4.83
C ILE A 3 -10.26 -9.00 3.53
N GLN A 4 -9.47 -9.79 2.80
CA GLN A 4 -9.94 -10.47 1.57
C GLN A 4 -10.90 -11.64 1.84
N ARG A 5 -10.82 -12.28 3.02
CA ARG A 5 -11.80 -13.31 3.44
C ARG A 5 -13.14 -12.72 3.85
N SER A 6 -13.17 -11.46 4.29
CA SER A 6 -14.39 -10.85 4.83
C SER A 6 -15.39 -10.53 3.73
N CYS A 7 -14.93 -10.11 2.54
CA CYS A 7 -15.81 -9.80 1.41
C CYS A 7 -16.49 -11.06 0.83
N SER A 8 -15.76 -12.18 0.70
CA SER A 8 -16.34 -13.46 0.25
C SER A 8 -17.41 -14.01 1.21
N ALA A 9 -17.23 -13.82 2.53
CA ALA A 9 -18.16 -14.32 3.53
C ALA A 9 -19.45 -13.48 3.61
N THR A 10 -19.36 -12.16 3.42
CA THR A 10 -20.55 -11.28 3.39
C THR A 10 -21.38 -11.47 2.12
N ILE A 11 -20.75 -11.80 1.00
CA ILE A 11 -21.42 -12.14 -0.26
C ILE A 11 -22.26 -13.41 -0.09
N GLU A 12 -21.67 -14.51 0.40
CA GLU A 12 -22.40 -15.76 0.68
C GLU A 12 -23.58 -15.54 1.64
N PHE A 13 -23.36 -14.85 2.76
CA PHE A 13 -24.42 -14.64 3.77
C PHE A 13 -25.57 -13.74 3.28
N THR A 14 -25.29 -12.76 2.42
CA THR A 14 -26.30 -11.86 1.87
C THR A 14 -27.06 -12.54 0.73
N PHE A 15 -26.37 -13.31 -0.11
CA PHE A 15 -26.97 -14.09 -1.20
C PHE A 15 -27.89 -15.19 -0.65
N LEU A 16 -27.48 -15.91 0.39
CA LEU A 16 -28.31 -16.92 1.05
C LEU A 16 -29.54 -16.29 1.75
N LYS A 17 -29.37 -15.16 2.46
CA LYS A 17 -30.50 -14.43 3.06
C LYS A 17 -31.46 -13.88 2.01
N PHE A 18 -30.96 -13.43 0.87
CA PHE A 18 -31.78 -12.94 -0.23
C PHE A 18 -32.53 -14.06 -0.94
N LEU A 19 -31.88 -15.21 -1.18
CA LEU A 19 -32.54 -16.43 -1.69
C LEU A 19 -33.61 -16.94 -0.73
N VAL A 20 -33.36 -16.95 0.58
CA VAL A 20 -34.36 -17.31 1.60
C VAL A 20 -35.52 -16.30 1.61
N PHE A 21 -35.25 -15.00 1.48
CA PHE A 21 -36.31 -13.98 1.37
C PHE A 21 -37.15 -14.12 0.10
N LEU A 22 -36.53 -14.49 -1.03
CA LEU A 22 -37.23 -14.79 -2.27
C LEU A 22 -38.10 -16.03 -2.14
N ALA A 23 -37.59 -17.11 -1.54
CA ALA A 23 -38.34 -18.35 -1.30
C ALA A 23 -39.55 -18.14 -0.36
N VAL A 24 -39.45 -17.21 0.62
CA VAL A 24 -40.58 -16.87 1.52
C VAL A 24 -41.60 -15.97 0.81
N LYS A 25 -41.19 -15.14 -0.15
CA LYS A 25 -42.05 -14.16 -0.82
C LYS A 25 -42.90 -14.74 -1.96
N GLU A 26 -42.55 -15.90 -2.50
CA GLU A 26 -43.34 -16.59 -3.54
C GLU A 26 -44.70 -17.12 -3.07
N ASN A 27 -44.98 -17.11 -1.76
CA ASN A 27 -46.25 -17.60 -1.22
C ASN A 27 -47.33 -16.52 -1.01
N VAL A 28 -47.08 -15.24 -1.36
CA VAL A 28 -48.09 -14.18 -1.18
C VAL A 28 -48.21 -13.29 -2.42
N ALA A 29 -49.37 -13.40 -3.05
CA ALA A 29 -50.03 -12.44 -3.94
C ALA A 29 -49.67 -12.44 -5.44
N HIS A 30 -50.43 -13.27 -6.16
CA HIS A 30 -51.29 -12.88 -7.28
C HIS A 30 -50.74 -11.84 -8.28
N MET A 31 -50.19 -12.39 -9.35
CA MET A 31 -49.94 -11.82 -10.67
C MET A 31 -50.76 -10.57 -11.04
N LYS A 32 -50.14 -9.37 -11.01
CA LYS A 32 -50.54 -8.26 -11.92
C LYS A 32 -49.52 -7.12 -12.14
N LYS A 33 -48.36 -7.11 -11.45
CA LYS A 33 -47.29 -6.11 -11.66
C LYS A 33 -45.90 -6.74 -11.87
N ALA A 34 -45.87 -7.89 -12.54
CA ALA A 34 -44.67 -8.72 -12.69
C ALA A 34 -43.58 -8.13 -13.62
N GLY A 35 -43.94 -7.23 -14.55
CA GLY A 35 -42.99 -6.71 -15.53
C GLY A 35 -41.99 -5.67 -15.00
N LEU A 36 -42.41 -4.82 -14.05
CA LEU A 36 -41.61 -3.65 -13.64
C LEU A 36 -40.65 -3.95 -12.48
N VAL A 37 -40.98 -4.93 -11.63
CA VAL A 37 -40.16 -5.34 -10.46
C VAL A 37 -38.98 -6.23 -10.87
N SER A 38 -39.15 -7.07 -11.90
CA SER A 38 -38.09 -7.92 -12.45
C SER A 38 -36.98 -7.11 -13.15
N SER A 39 -37.34 -6.00 -13.79
CA SER A 39 -36.40 -5.10 -14.48
C SER A 39 -35.50 -4.33 -13.51
N ILE A 40 -36.05 -3.83 -12.40
CA ILE A 40 -35.28 -3.14 -11.34
C ILE A 40 -34.34 -4.10 -10.62
N PHE A 41 -34.75 -5.36 -10.43
CA PHE A 41 -33.92 -6.40 -9.81
C PHE A 41 -32.74 -6.81 -10.70
N SER A 42 -32.97 -6.95 -12.01
CA SER A 42 -31.90 -7.23 -12.99
C SER A 42 -30.92 -6.06 -13.11
N LEU A 43 -31.40 -4.82 -13.11
CA LEU A 43 -30.54 -3.63 -13.17
C LEU A 43 -29.78 -3.39 -11.84
N GLY A 44 -30.39 -3.70 -10.70
CA GLY A 44 -29.75 -3.66 -9.39
C GLY A 44 -28.63 -4.69 -9.25
N LEU A 45 -28.84 -5.92 -9.74
CA LEU A 45 -27.79 -6.95 -9.79
C LEU A 45 -26.65 -6.55 -10.74
N LEU A 46 -26.98 -5.93 -11.89
CA LEU A 46 -25.98 -5.43 -12.85
C LEU A 46 -25.10 -4.30 -12.28
N LEU A 47 -25.67 -3.44 -11.43
CA LEU A 47 -24.94 -2.37 -10.75
C LEU A 47 -24.08 -2.90 -9.59
N PHE A 48 -24.50 -3.97 -8.92
CA PHE A 48 -23.75 -4.58 -7.80
C PHE A 48 -22.54 -5.42 -8.26
N ILE A 49 -22.61 -6.08 -9.43
CA ILE A 49 -21.47 -6.85 -9.99
C ILE A 49 -20.33 -5.96 -10.49
N LEU A 50 -20.58 -4.69 -10.79
CA LEU A 50 -19.56 -3.73 -11.27
C LEU A 50 -18.66 -3.18 -10.14
N GLY A 51 -19.06 -3.36 -8.87
CA GLY A 51 -18.33 -2.82 -7.71
C GLY A 51 -17.35 -3.78 -7.02
N CYS A 52 -17.43 -5.09 -7.27
CA CYS A 52 -16.65 -6.11 -6.56
C CYS A 52 -15.86 -6.99 -7.53
N GLY A 53 -14.66 -6.57 -7.93
CA GLY A 53 -13.80 -7.43 -8.74
C GLY A 53 -12.60 -6.79 -9.44
N HIS A 54 -12.36 -5.48 -9.27
CA HIS A 54 -11.19 -4.87 -9.88
C HIS A 54 -9.94 -5.13 -9.04
N PRO A 55 -8.84 -5.62 -9.61
CA PRO A 55 -7.61 -5.82 -8.88
C PRO A 55 -7.03 -4.47 -8.45
N THR A 56 -6.51 -4.41 -7.22
CA THR A 56 -5.83 -3.22 -6.71
C THR A 56 -4.54 -3.03 -7.49
N THR A 57 -4.32 -1.84 -8.05
CA THR A 57 -3.11 -1.60 -8.83
C THR A 57 -2.29 -0.49 -8.21
N LEU A 58 -1.02 -0.77 -7.92
CA LEU A 58 -0.08 0.21 -7.40
C LEU A 58 0.47 1.05 -8.56
N VAL A 59 0.15 2.34 -8.57
CA VAL A 59 0.51 3.24 -9.68
C VAL A 59 1.79 4.01 -9.39
N SER A 60 1.99 4.47 -8.15
CA SER A 60 3.15 5.26 -7.75
C SER A 60 3.56 5.00 -6.31
N MET A 61 4.76 5.42 -5.96
CA MET A 61 5.32 5.34 -4.62
C MET A 61 6.03 6.65 -4.26
N SER A 62 5.98 7.02 -2.98
CA SER A 62 6.79 8.09 -2.39
C SER A 62 7.37 7.64 -1.04
N VAL A 63 8.50 8.21 -0.63
CA VAL A 63 9.11 7.97 0.70
C VAL A 63 9.11 9.27 1.50
N THR A 64 8.75 9.17 2.79
CA THR A 64 8.73 10.28 3.73
C THR A 64 9.52 9.91 4.99
N PRO A 65 10.39 10.79 5.52
CA PRO A 65 10.79 12.07 4.96
C PRO A 65 11.58 11.91 3.66
N ALA A 66 11.56 12.93 2.80
CA ALA A 66 12.37 12.92 1.56
C ALA A 66 13.85 13.16 1.86
N THR A 67 14.15 13.92 2.92
CA THR A 67 15.49 14.28 3.35
C THR A 67 15.54 14.26 4.88
N ALA A 68 16.57 13.65 5.46
CA ALA A 68 16.85 13.72 6.89
C ALA A 68 18.32 14.03 7.13
N THR A 69 18.60 14.92 8.06
CA THR A 69 19.96 15.25 8.50
C THR A 69 20.07 14.94 9.99
N VAL A 70 21.11 14.21 10.38
CA VAL A 70 21.45 13.87 11.76
C VAL A 70 22.90 14.28 12.04
N GLY A 71 23.23 14.54 13.30
CA GLY A 71 24.58 14.89 13.72
C GLY A 71 24.67 15.06 15.23
N PRO A 72 25.89 15.24 15.78
CA PRO A 72 27.20 15.12 15.14
C PRO A 72 27.61 13.65 14.90
N VAL A 73 28.80 13.41 14.33
CA VAL A 73 29.37 12.06 14.24
C VAL A 73 29.46 11.46 15.65
N GLY A 74 29.16 10.17 15.79
CA GLY A 74 29.03 9.48 17.09
C GLY A 74 27.61 9.51 17.67
N ALA A 75 26.73 10.40 17.21
CA ALA A 75 25.32 10.36 17.58
C ALA A 75 24.60 9.25 16.81
N VAL A 76 24.03 8.28 17.54
CA VAL A 76 23.22 7.19 16.96
C VAL A 76 21.75 7.60 17.01
N ILE A 77 21.36 8.54 16.13
CA ILE A 77 19.98 9.02 16.00
C ILE A 77 19.33 8.32 14.80
N PRO A 78 18.50 7.28 15.02
CA PRO A 78 17.82 6.62 13.92
C PRO A 78 16.67 7.48 13.37
N VAL A 79 16.42 7.38 12.07
CA VAL A 79 15.32 8.06 11.37
C VAL A 79 14.44 7.02 10.71
N GLN A 80 13.13 7.10 10.97
CA GLN A 80 12.14 6.24 10.32
C GLN A 80 11.76 6.82 8.96
N TYR A 81 11.97 6.03 7.90
CA TYR A 81 11.41 6.28 6.58
C TYR A 81 10.16 5.43 6.37
N THR A 82 9.13 6.06 5.81
CA THR A 82 7.85 5.41 5.48
C THR A 82 7.65 5.47 3.98
N ALA A 83 7.42 4.32 3.36
CA ALA A 83 7.07 4.22 1.95
C ALA A 83 5.55 4.21 1.80
N TYR A 84 5.01 5.19 1.08
CA TYR A 84 3.60 5.30 0.74
C TYR A 84 3.37 4.86 -0.70
N GLY A 85 2.48 3.90 -0.88
CA GLY A 85 2.02 3.44 -2.18
C GLY A 85 0.66 4.06 -2.52
N ASN A 86 0.53 4.60 -3.72
CA ASN A 86 -0.75 5.09 -4.25
C ASN A 86 -1.37 4.01 -5.12
N PHE A 87 -2.55 3.57 -4.72
CA PHE A 87 -3.32 2.55 -5.40
C PHE A 87 -4.46 3.19 -6.19
N ILE A 88 -4.82 2.55 -7.30
CA ILE A 88 -6.09 2.78 -7.98
C ILE A 88 -6.95 1.53 -7.88
N HIS A 89 -8.27 1.74 -7.86
CA HIS A 89 -9.29 0.72 -7.78
C HIS A 89 -9.15 -0.23 -6.57
N PRO A 90 -9.43 0.24 -5.34
CA PRO A 90 -9.91 1.58 -4.98
C PRO A 90 -8.76 2.60 -4.90
N THR A 91 -9.09 3.88 -5.10
CA THR A 91 -8.11 4.96 -4.96
C THR A 91 -7.77 5.17 -3.49
N GLU A 92 -6.55 4.84 -3.11
CA GLU A 92 -6.11 4.91 -1.72
C GLU A 92 -4.59 5.05 -1.62
N THR A 93 -4.11 5.75 -0.61
CA THR A 93 -2.69 5.77 -0.24
C THR A 93 -2.48 4.91 0.99
N ARG A 94 -1.58 3.92 0.91
CA ARG A 94 -1.28 3.03 2.03
C ARG A 94 0.19 3.01 2.36
N ASP A 95 0.50 2.79 3.64
CA ASP A 95 1.84 2.45 4.07
C ASP A 95 2.20 1.05 3.56
N ILE A 96 3.26 0.98 2.77
CA ILE A 96 3.81 -0.25 2.19
C ILE A 96 5.24 -0.51 2.67
N SER A 97 5.70 0.15 3.74
CA SER A 97 7.08 0.09 4.24
C SER A 97 7.56 -1.33 4.56
N SER A 98 6.66 -2.23 4.95
CA SER A 98 6.97 -3.64 5.21
C SER A 98 6.94 -4.54 3.96
N GLN A 99 6.51 -4.01 2.83
CA GLN A 99 6.36 -4.72 1.55
C GLN A 99 7.42 -4.30 0.52
N VAL A 100 8.13 -3.20 0.78
CA VAL A 100 9.24 -2.72 -0.05
C VAL A 100 10.57 -3.28 0.43
N THR A 101 11.52 -3.38 -0.49
CA THR A 101 12.92 -3.67 -0.16
C THR A 101 13.65 -2.36 0.07
N TRP A 102 14.24 -2.21 1.26
CA TRP A 102 15.02 -1.03 1.64
C TRP A 102 16.51 -1.27 1.43
N THR A 103 17.21 -0.30 0.83
CA THR A 103 18.67 -0.34 0.65
C THR A 103 19.30 1.02 0.90
N SER A 104 20.54 1.04 1.40
CA SER A 104 21.37 2.25 1.56
C SER A 104 22.51 2.23 0.55
N SER A 105 22.77 3.34 -0.15
CA SER A 105 23.86 3.43 -1.12
C SER A 105 25.24 3.39 -0.46
N VAL A 106 25.36 3.89 0.78
CA VAL A 106 26.59 3.90 1.57
C VAL A 106 26.30 3.36 2.99
N PRO A 107 26.34 2.03 3.19
CA PRO A 107 26.10 1.39 4.49
C PRO A 107 27.09 1.83 5.59
N MET A 108 28.27 2.30 5.19
CA MET A 108 29.30 2.82 6.10
C MET A 108 28.87 4.10 6.81
N ILE A 109 27.97 4.89 6.21
CA ILE A 109 27.39 6.11 6.79
C ILE A 109 26.12 5.76 7.58
N ALA A 110 25.17 5.08 6.94
CA ALA A 110 23.96 4.62 7.59
C ALA A 110 23.45 3.30 7.01
N THR A 111 22.97 2.44 7.91
CA THR A 111 22.29 1.18 7.59
C THR A 111 20.78 1.40 7.61
N VAL A 112 20.01 0.58 6.90
CA VAL A 112 18.53 0.66 6.91
C VAL A 112 17.94 -0.71 7.20
N SER A 113 16.95 -0.77 8.09
CA SER A 113 16.23 -2.00 8.40
C SER A 113 15.20 -2.35 7.33
N SER A 114 14.68 -3.58 7.37
CA SER A 114 13.56 -4.00 6.51
C SER A 114 12.25 -3.24 6.78
N THR A 115 12.16 -2.49 7.87
CA THR A 115 11.00 -1.64 8.20
C THR A 115 11.24 -0.17 7.84
N GLY A 116 12.34 0.17 7.18
CA GLY A 116 12.68 1.54 6.80
C GLY A 116 13.34 2.37 7.90
N LEU A 117 13.81 1.75 8.99
CA LEU A 117 14.53 2.46 10.04
C LEU A 117 15.99 2.64 9.62
N ALA A 118 16.39 3.87 9.28
CA ALA A 118 17.77 4.19 8.94
C ALA A 118 18.54 4.58 10.21
N THR A 119 19.64 3.89 10.45
CA THR A 119 20.49 4.10 11.64
C THR A 119 21.91 4.48 11.18
N PRO A 120 22.43 5.64 11.60
CA PRO A 120 23.80 6.02 11.31
C PRO A 120 24.76 5.08 12.03
N THR A 121 25.91 4.77 11.42
CA THR A 121 26.93 3.91 12.05
C THR A 121 27.66 4.60 13.20
N GLY A 122 27.56 5.95 13.26
CA GLY A 122 28.25 6.78 14.25
C GLY A 122 29.75 6.97 13.99
N THR A 123 30.31 6.34 12.95
CA THR A 123 31.76 6.38 12.66
C THR A 123 32.11 7.20 11.41
N ALA A 124 31.17 7.33 10.48
CA ALA A 124 31.35 8.10 9.26
C ALA A 124 30.28 9.18 9.11
N CYS A 125 30.68 10.31 8.54
CA CYS A 125 29.78 11.36 8.09
C CYS A 125 29.59 11.30 6.57
N GLY A 126 28.65 12.10 6.06
CA GLY A 126 28.36 12.20 4.64
C GLY A 126 26.90 11.96 4.33
N THR A 127 26.57 11.90 3.04
CA THR A 127 25.21 11.66 2.56
C THR A 127 25.10 10.27 1.96
N THR A 128 24.04 9.55 2.31
CA THR A 128 23.65 8.28 1.70
C THR A 128 22.22 8.38 1.18
N THR A 129 21.92 7.63 0.12
CA THR A 129 20.58 7.52 -0.46
C THR A 129 19.91 6.27 0.09
N ILE A 130 18.76 6.46 0.71
CA ILE A 130 17.87 5.38 1.13
C ILE A 130 16.89 5.12 -0.01
N THR A 131 16.87 3.89 -0.50
CA THR A 131 16.03 3.47 -1.63
C THR A 131 15.01 2.46 -1.16
N ALA A 132 13.74 2.69 -1.50
CA ALA A 132 12.64 1.75 -1.34
C ALA A 132 12.24 1.22 -2.73
N MET A 133 12.25 -0.10 -2.88
CA MET A 133 11.86 -0.78 -4.11
C MET A 133 10.60 -1.63 -3.88
N ALA A 134 9.54 -1.40 -4.65
CA ALA A 134 8.37 -2.28 -4.68
C ALA A 134 8.28 -3.03 -6.01
N ASP A 135 7.92 -4.31 -5.93
CA ASP A 135 7.36 -5.02 -7.07
C ASP A 135 5.84 -4.75 -7.11
N LYS A 136 5.37 -4.08 -8.17
CA LYS A 136 3.92 -3.82 -8.35
C LYS A 136 3.09 -5.10 -8.36
N LYS A 137 3.65 -6.23 -8.78
CA LYS A 137 2.97 -7.53 -8.82
C LYS A 137 2.76 -8.12 -7.42
N LEU A 138 3.66 -7.85 -6.49
CA LEU A 138 3.58 -8.37 -5.12
C LEU A 138 2.65 -7.52 -4.25
N ILE A 139 2.55 -6.22 -4.56
CA ILE A 139 1.80 -5.25 -3.75
C ILE A 139 0.41 -4.95 -4.34
N GLY A 140 0.27 -4.94 -5.67
CA GLY A 140 -1.03 -4.85 -6.34
C GLY A 140 -1.63 -6.24 -6.54
N GLY A 141 -2.95 -6.38 -6.39
CA GLY A 141 -3.67 -7.64 -6.68
C GLY A 141 -3.65 -8.06 -8.16
N VAL A 142 -2.86 -7.38 -9.00
CA VAL A 142 -2.69 -7.64 -10.42
C VAL A 142 -1.50 -8.57 -10.63
N HIS A 143 -1.77 -9.86 -10.87
CA HIS A 143 -0.80 -10.79 -11.44
C HIS A 143 -0.65 -10.55 -12.95
N THR A 144 -0.17 -9.37 -13.35
CA THR A 144 0.24 -9.17 -14.75
C THR A 144 1.59 -9.83 -15.00
N THR A 145 1.80 -10.28 -16.23
CA THR A 145 3.07 -10.87 -16.70
C THR A 145 4.18 -9.83 -16.90
N SER A 146 3.88 -8.53 -16.73
CA SER A 146 4.86 -7.44 -16.76
C SER A 146 5.22 -7.05 -15.33
N SER A 147 6.37 -7.53 -14.84
CA SER A 147 6.93 -7.05 -13.57
C SER A 147 7.40 -5.62 -13.80
N ALA A 148 6.77 -4.67 -13.12
CA ALA A 148 7.19 -3.29 -13.11
C ALA A 148 7.58 -2.92 -11.68
N THR A 149 8.86 -2.62 -11.49
CA THR A 149 9.39 -2.18 -10.20
C THR A 149 9.16 -0.68 -10.04
N LEU A 150 8.66 -0.26 -8.87
CA LEU A 150 8.68 1.15 -8.46
C LEU A 150 9.87 1.39 -7.55
N VAL A 151 10.55 2.50 -7.77
CA VAL A 151 11.68 2.93 -6.95
C VAL A 151 11.36 4.32 -6.41
N ALA A 152 11.50 4.49 -5.11
CA ALA A 152 11.45 5.78 -4.44
C ALA A 152 12.71 5.97 -3.60
N THR A 153 13.23 7.19 -3.56
CA THR A 153 14.49 7.51 -2.90
C THR A 153 14.31 8.65 -1.91
N ALA A 154 15.05 8.58 -0.81
CA ALA A 154 15.21 9.64 0.17
C ALA A 154 16.70 9.83 0.49
N THR A 155 17.07 11.00 1.00
CA THR A 155 18.45 11.30 1.40
C THR A 155 18.59 11.27 2.92
N PHE A 156 19.65 10.63 3.38
CA PHE A 156 20.05 10.62 4.78
C PHE A 156 21.46 11.20 4.88
N THR A 157 21.60 12.29 5.63
CA THR A 157 22.87 13.00 5.80
C THR A 157 23.31 12.93 7.25
N VAL A 158 24.54 12.49 7.48
CA VAL A 158 25.23 12.65 8.76
C VAL A 158 26.14 13.88 8.64
N ALA A 159 25.74 14.96 9.30
CA ALA A 159 26.42 16.25 9.27
C ALA A 159 27.19 16.50 10.58
N ASP A 160 28.39 17.06 10.46
CA ASP A 160 29.22 17.46 11.60
C ASP A 160 30.19 18.56 11.18
N SER A 161 29.93 19.79 11.63
CA SER A 161 30.75 20.95 11.30
C SER A 161 32.15 20.92 11.96
N ASN A 162 32.41 20.02 12.90
CA ASN A 162 33.70 19.92 13.60
C ASN A 162 34.69 18.97 12.92
N VAL A 163 34.23 18.17 11.94
CA VAL A 163 35.06 17.16 11.27
C VAL A 163 35.32 17.59 9.82
N PRO A 164 36.60 17.84 9.43
CA PRO A 164 36.93 18.21 8.07
C PRO A 164 36.47 17.15 7.05
N GLY A 165 35.77 17.58 6.00
CA GLY A 165 35.23 16.70 4.97
C GLY A 165 33.81 16.19 5.23
N CYS A 166 33.22 16.50 6.38
CA CYS A 166 31.81 16.23 6.65
C CYS A 166 30.90 17.35 6.16
N PRO A 167 29.64 17.05 5.78
CA PRO A 167 28.62 18.06 5.54
C PRO A 167 28.41 18.91 6.80
N SER A 168 28.29 20.23 6.65
CA SER A 168 27.84 21.12 7.72
C SER A 168 26.32 21.07 7.85
N ASN A 169 25.80 21.09 9.08
CA ASN A 169 24.36 21.21 9.36
C ASN A 169 23.90 22.67 9.23
#